data_AF-A0A965J113-F1
#
_entry.id   AF-A0A965J113-F1
#
_cell.length_a   1.000
_cell.length_b   1.000
_cell.length_c   1.000
_cell.angle_alpha   90.00
_cell.angle_beta   90.00
_cell.angle_gamma   90.00
#
_symmetry.space_group_name_H-M   'P 1'
#
loop_
_entity.id
_entity.type
_entity.pdbx_description
1 polymer ?
#
loop_
_entity_poly.entity_id
_entity_poly.type
_entity_poly.pdbx_seq_one_letter_code
_entity_poly.pdbx_strand_id
1 'polypeptide(L)' 'IERLQKDEFILLHLTPKDGADNKRIAFLHPKSGLGMLIELCQEKS' A
#
# COMPACT_ATOMS: atom_id res chain seq x y z
N ILE A 1 6.75 -2.02 3.16
CA ILE A 1 5.40 -2.30 3.71
C ILE A 1 5.47 -2.64 5.20
N GLU A 2 6.46 -3.42 5.65
CA GLU A 2 6.63 -3.85 7.05
C GLU A 2 6.47 -2.74 8.10
N ARG A 3 7.04 -1.55 7.86
CA ARG A 3 6.87 -0.40 8.77
C ARG A 3 5.40 -0.02 8.96
N LEU A 4 4.61 0.00 7.89
CA LEU A 4 3.19 0.36 7.96
C LEU A 4 2.38 -0.69 8.73
N GLN A 5 2.73 -1.97 8.61
CA GLN A 5 2.12 -3.02 9.40
C GLN A 5 2.45 -2.87 10.90
N LYS A 6 3.70 -2.49 11.22
CA LYS A 6 4.12 -2.22 12.59
C LYS A 6 3.46 -0.98 13.20
N ASP A 7 3.18 0.02 12.38
CA ASP A 7 2.51 1.26 12.78
C ASP A 7 0.97 1.13 12.76
N GLU A 8 0.44 -0.11 12.81
CA GLU A 8 -1.00 -0.43 12.87
C GLU A 8 -1.84 0.11 11.68
N PHE A 9 -1.21 0.36 10.53
CA PHE A 9 -1.96 0.65 9.30
C PHE A 9 -2.59 -0.63 8.74
N ILE A 10 -3.88 -0.55 8.42
CA ILE A 10 -4.62 -1.62 7.76
C ILE A 10 -4.32 -1.55 6.27
N LEU A 11 -3.64 -2.57 5.76
CA LEU A 11 -3.35 -2.75 4.34
C LEU A 11 -4.35 -3.73 3.71
N LEU A 12 -4.75 -3.47 2.47
CA LEU A 12 -5.55 -4.43 1.70
C LEU A 12 -4.71 -5.60 1.17
N HIS A 13 -3.39 -5.41 1.03
CA HIS A 13 -2.44 -6.41 0.55
C HIS A 13 -1.23 -6.47 1.48
N LEU A 14 -0.88 -7.66 1.96
CA LEU A 14 0.29 -7.86 2.84
C LEU A 14 1.60 -7.82 2.06
N THR A 15 1.57 -8.24 0.79
CA THR A 15 2.69 -8.15 -0.15
C THR A 15 2.35 -7.15 -1.25
N PRO A 16 3.33 -6.33 -1.71
CA PRO A 16 3.11 -5.45 -2.85
C PRO A 16 2.78 -6.29 -4.09
N LYS A 17 1.86 -5.79 -4.91
CA LYS A 17 1.52 -6.39 -6.20
C LYS A 17 2.18 -5.64 -7.34
N ASP A 18 2.27 -6.26 -8.50
CA ASP A 18 2.65 -5.55 -9.72
C ASP A 18 1.52 -4.60 -10.14
N GLY A 19 1.87 -3.34 -10.39
CA GLY A 19 0.96 -2.30 -10.88
C GLY A 19 1.33 -1.83 -12.29
N ALA A 20 0.71 -0.73 -12.71
CA ALA A 20 1.02 -0.09 -13.98
C ALA A 20 2.45 0.48 -14.01
N ASP A 21 2.95 0.79 -15.21
CA ASP A 21 4.25 1.43 -15.44
C ASP A 21 5.43 0.73 -14.76
N ASN A 22 5.41 -0.61 -14.71
CA ASN A 22 6.42 -1.43 -14.04
C ASN A 22 6.66 -1.05 -12.57
N LYS A 23 5.63 -0.55 -11.88
CA LYS A 23 5.70 -0.24 -10.44
C LYS A 23 5.20 -1.40 -9.60
N ARG A 24 5.58 -1.42 -8.33
CA ARG A 24 4.96 -2.21 -7.27
C ARG A 24 3.97 -1.33 -6.52
N ILE A 25 2.79 -1.87 -6.26
CA ILE A 25 1.69 -1.15 -5.60
C ILE A 25 1.19 -1.88 -4.36
N ALA A 26 0.68 -1.11 -3.40
CA ALA A 26 -0.13 -1.61 -2.30
C ALA A 26 -1.16 -0.56 -1.88
N PHE A 27 -2.27 -1.00 -1.30
CA PHE A 27 -3.33 -0.10 -0.87
C PHE A 27 -3.48 -0.08 0.65
N LEU A 28 -3.69 1.12 1.19
CA LEU A 28 -4.17 1.33 2.55
C LEU A 28 -5.70 1.27 2.57
N HIS A 29 -6.26 0.53 3.52
CA HIS A 29 -7.70 0.50 3.75
C HIS A 29 -8.17 1.90 4.21
N PRO A 30 -9.36 2.38 3.79
CA PRO A 30 -9.87 3.70 4.15
C PRO A 30 -9.91 4.02 5.66
N LYS A 31 -10.09 2.99 6.50
CA LYS A 31 -9.97 3.10 7.98
C LYS A 31 -8.63 3.66 8.45
N SER A 32 -7.55 3.41 7.72
CA SER A 32 -6.21 3.93 8.01
C SER A 32 -5.84 5.13 7.13
N GLY A 33 -6.72 5.52 6.20
CA GLY A 33 -6.56 6.65 5.28
C GLY A 33 -7.60 7.76 5.47
N LEU A 34 -8.16 7.92 6.67
CA LEU A 34 -9.17 8.96 6.98
C LEU A 34 -10.38 8.94 6.04
N GLY A 35 -10.86 7.74 5.68
CA GLY A 35 -11.98 7.56 4.76
C GLY A 35 -11.58 7.53 3.28
N MET A 36 -10.30 7.73 2.95
CA MET A 36 -9.79 7.65 1.58
C MET A 36 -9.05 6.34 1.32
N LEU A 37 -9.29 5.76 0.15
CA LEU A 37 -8.44 4.69 -0.39
C LEU A 37 -7.14 5.32 -0.90
N ILE A 38 -6.00 4.86 -0.38
CA ILE A 38 -4.68 5.41 -0.74
C ILE A 38 -3.85 4.30 -1.42
N GLU A 39 -3.31 4.61 -2.59
CA GLU A 39 -2.35 3.78 -3.31
C GLU A 39 -0.92 4.19 -2.97
N LEU A 40 -0.09 3.22 -2.63
CA LEU A 40 1.35 3.37 -2.44
C LEU A 40 2.05 2.81 -3.68
N CYS A 41 2.82 3.65 -4.36
CA CYS A 41 3.56 3.30 -5.57
C CYS A 41 5.07 3.33 -5.35
N GLN A 42 5.76 2.32 -5.88
CA GLN A 42 7.22 2.26 -5.89
C GLN A 42 7.71 1.76 -7.25
N GLU A 43 8.67 2.44 -7.87
CA GLU A 43 9.33 1.95 -9.09
C GLU A 43 10.14 0.69 -8.81
N LYS A 44 10.09 -0.29 -9.73
CA LYS A 44 11.00 -1.43 -9.72
C LYS A 44 12.33 -0.94 -10.29
N SER A 45 13.33 -0.81 -9.41
CA SER A 45 14.71 -0.46 -9.78
C SER A 45 15.32 -1.41 -10.79
#